data_AF-A0A5N5MWZ7-F1
#
_entry.id   AF-A0A5N5MWZ7-F1
#
_cell.length_a   1.000
_cell.length_b   1.000
_cell.length_c   1.000
_cell.angle_alpha   90.00
_cell.angle_beta   90.00
_cell.angle_gamma   90.00
#
_symmetry.space_group_name_H-M   'P 1'
#
loop_
_entity.id
_entity.type
_entity.pdbx_description
1 polymer ?
#
loop_
_entity_poly.entity_id
_entity_poly.type
_entity_poly.pdbx_seq_one_letter_code
_entity_poly.pdbx_strand_id
1 'polypeptide(L)'
;MITSTPETSAGRPSRSGRRSAATAAAAAPGASPSSVSPTRLSRLQEKEDLRQLNDRLANYIERVRQLENEKSSMRLLLEEKEETSTRELKNVRLLYETELADARKTLDNTANERARLQIEYSQLCEDHRKLVARNNKKEAELANAVERWRNLEAALNSKEADYANLLATNRRLENEVADLRAQVDNLDAALQNAKAQVNSEMLRRVDAENQMQTLHEQMEFQKQLNEQEVREMRSRYESRLVEVDSGRQKEFESKLADAMQQLRQEHESQILQYKEDLERTFNAKLENAKQVALKNSDYATSTREELEGTRIKVESQSKQINSLQKQNRELEARVQDLERALDRERQLSQQRLSQKEQEMADMRQQMQAQLEEYQSLLDIKLMLDMEINAYRKMLEGEEQRLNLSPSPSQHAPISRTHVHATRKAWGKKRKHEGGTGLSPSYKVSQHSSARGCVSIDEVDLDGNFVRLKNNSDMDQPIGGWTVRRSQPGGPDIIFKIPSSYVLAAGQTLTIWSAGARVEQKPPTDLVLRSPKTWGAVSDVRVSLLNLYSEETAVVRLQGRADGDSEEDLDEESSVGSEIHLRRQGYAPSQEASCAVM
;
A
#
# COMPACT_ATOMS: atom_id res chain seq x y z
N MET A 1 -112.07 -54.45 -89.65
CA MET A 1 -112.49 -55.87 -89.65
C MET A 1 -113.83 -55.87 -88.91
N ILE A 2 -115.02 -55.97 -89.53
CA ILE A 2 -115.48 -56.86 -90.63
C ILE A 2 -115.27 -58.33 -90.22
N THR A 3 -116.24 -59.26 -90.18
CA THR A 3 -117.59 -59.49 -90.79
C THR A 3 -118.64 -59.86 -89.71
N SER A 4 -119.93 -60.17 -89.93
CA SER A 4 -121.06 -59.88 -90.85
C SER A 4 -122.14 -60.98 -90.60
N THR A 5 -123.38 -60.75 -91.01
CA THR A 5 -124.60 -61.63 -90.91
C THR A 5 -124.71 -62.59 -92.15
N PRO A 6 -125.83 -63.29 -92.55
CA PRO A 6 -127.25 -63.24 -92.11
C PRO A 6 -128.06 -64.58 -92.16
N GLU A 7 -129.40 -64.46 -92.12
CA GLU A 7 -130.43 -65.50 -92.36
C GLU A 7 -130.66 -65.82 -93.87
N THR A 8 -131.45 -66.86 -94.21
CA THR A 8 -132.56 -66.89 -95.23
C THR A 8 -133.10 -68.36 -95.40
N SER A 9 -134.13 -68.59 -96.23
CA SER A 9 -135.15 -69.67 -96.10
C SER A 9 -135.39 -70.59 -97.32
N ALA A 10 -136.29 -71.58 -97.13
CA ALA A 10 -137.24 -72.21 -98.10
C ALA A 10 -136.88 -73.53 -98.86
N GLY A 11 -137.86 -74.46 -99.01
CA GLY A 11 -137.75 -75.60 -99.97
C GLY A 11 -138.70 -76.83 -99.84
N ARG A 12 -139.85 -76.78 -100.53
CA ARG A 12 -140.90 -77.81 -100.91
C ARG A 12 -140.43 -79.16 -101.56
N PRO A 13 -141.30 -80.07 -102.13
CA PRO A 13 -142.61 -80.68 -101.71
C PRO A 13 -142.86 -82.18 -102.17
N SER A 14 -143.99 -82.82 -101.76
CA SER A 14 -144.96 -83.67 -102.56
C SER A 14 -145.83 -84.59 -101.63
N ARG A 15 -147.16 -84.83 -101.75
CA ARG A 15 -148.16 -85.25 -102.80
C ARG A 15 -148.34 -86.81 -102.83
N SER A 16 -149.51 -87.46 -102.90
CA SER A 16 -150.96 -87.15 -103.12
C SER A 16 -151.87 -88.23 -102.42
N GLY A 17 -153.21 -88.22 -102.35
CA GLY A 17 -154.34 -87.42 -102.90
C GLY A 17 -155.67 -87.76 -102.17
N ARG A 18 -156.74 -86.92 -102.17
CA ARG A 18 -157.90 -86.85 -103.12
C ARG A 18 -158.79 -88.12 -103.19
N ARG A 19 -160.14 -88.10 -103.31
CA ARG A 19 -161.25 -87.08 -103.46
C ARG A 19 -162.60 -87.78 -103.03
N SER A 20 -163.67 -87.14 -102.52
CA SER A 20 -164.75 -86.32 -103.18
C SER A 20 -165.49 -87.01 -104.36
N ALA A 21 -166.82 -86.91 -104.60
CA ALA A 21 -168.01 -86.40 -103.88
C ALA A 21 -169.31 -86.71 -104.73
N ALA A 22 -170.49 -86.15 -104.38
CA ALA A 22 -171.74 -86.07 -105.18
C ALA A 22 -172.61 -87.36 -105.35
N THR A 23 -173.84 -87.31 -105.90
CA THR A 23 -175.14 -86.87 -105.31
C THR A 23 -176.35 -87.28 -106.18
N ALA A 24 -177.50 -87.58 -105.53
CA ALA A 24 -178.90 -87.41 -105.99
C ALA A 24 -179.66 -88.43 -106.91
N ALA A 25 -180.96 -88.55 -106.58
CA ALA A 25 -182.15 -88.80 -107.42
C ALA A 25 -182.55 -90.24 -107.86
N ALA A 26 -183.87 -90.49 -107.77
CA ALA A 26 -184.58 -91.77 -107.66
C ALA A 26 -185.55 -92.08 -108.84
N ALA A 27 -186.07 -93.33 -108.93
CA ALA A 27 -187.36 -93.73 -109.54
C ALA A 27 -187.71 -95.23 -109.28
N ALA A 28 -188.97 -95.68 -109.48
CA ALA A 28 -189.41 -97.09 -109.29
C ALA A 28 -190.73 -97.51 -110.05
N PRO A 29 -190.96 -98.83 -110.30
CA PRO A 29 -192.22 -99.48 -110.76
C PRO A 29 -192.78 -100.55 -109.76
N GLY A 30 -193.87 -101.32 -109.96
CA GLY A 30 -194.98 -101.27 -110.94
C GLY A 30 -195.63 -102.62 -111.37
N ALA A 31 -196.74 -103.07 -110.72
CA ALA A 31 -197.68 -104.18 -111.09
C ALA A 31 -197.14 -105.65 -111.15
N SER A 32 -197.86 -106.78 -110.93
CA SER A 32 -199.30 -107.22 -110.89
C SER A 32 -199.92 -107.64 -112.25
N PRO A 33 -200.98 -108.50 -112.35
CA PRO A 33 -201.81 -109.27 -111.36
C PRO A 33 -201.77 -110.82 -111.63
N SER A 34 -202.75 -111.76 -111.56
CA SER A 34 -204.21 -111.85 -111.21
C SER A 34 -204.75 -113.32 -111.03
N SER A 35 -205.68 -113.52 -110.06
CA SER A 35 -206.89 -114.42 -110.07
C SER A 35 -206.88 -115.98 -110.06
N VAL A 36 -207.93 -116.53 -109.40
CA VAL A 36 -208.58 -117.88 -109.41
C VAL A 36 -207.97 -119.11 -108.67
N SER A 37 -208.85 -119.81 -107.93
CA SER A 37 -208.78 -121.20 -107.39
C SER A 37 -208.81 -122.28 -108.52
N PRO A 38 -208.54 -123.61 -108.31
CA PRO A 38 -208.70 -124.36 -107.05
C PRO A 38 -207.74 -125.54 -106.69
N THR A 39 -207.72 -125.84 -105.38
CA THR A 39 -207.44 -127.15 -104.73
C THR A 39 -206.07 -127.88 -104.79
N ARG A 40 -205.49 -127.99 -103.58
CA ARG A 40 -204.85 -129.18 -102.94
C ARG A 40 -203.34 -129.44 -103.09
N LEU A 41 -202.60 -128.86 -104.02
CA LEU A 41 -201.13 -129.11 -104.10
C LEU A 41 -200.25 -128.12 -103.28
N SER A 42 -200.71 -126.89 -103.04
CA SER A 42 -199.86 -125.80 -102.50
C SER A 42 -199.38 -125.95 -101.04
N ARG A 43 -199.97 -126.85 -100.23
CA ARG A 43 -199.88 -126.78 -98.75
C ARG A 43 -198.64 -127.44 -98.13
N LEU A 44 -197.77 -128.03 -98.94
CA LEU A 44 -196.47 -128.58 -98.50
C LEU A 44 -195.34 -127.56 -98.65
N GLN A 45 -195.31 -126.82 -99.77
CA GLN A 45 -194.24 -125.86 -100.09
C GLN A 45 -194.10 -124.78 -99.00
N GLU A 46 -195.23 -124.13 -98.67
CA GLU A 46 -195.33 -123.03 -97.71
C GLU A 46 -194.84 -123.39 -96.29
N LYS A 47 -194.92 -124.68 -95.92
CA LYS A 47 -194.42 -125.19 -94.63
C LYS A 47 -192.89 -125.34 -94.63
N GLU A 48 -192.29 -125.69 -95.77
CA GLU A 48 -190.84 -125.77 -95.92
C GLU A 48 -190.21 -124.37 -96.02
N ASP A 49 -190.90 -123.42 -96.65
CA ASP A 49 -190.48 -122.00 -96.72
C ASP A 49 -190.49 -121.34 -95.33
N LEU A 50 -191.55 -121.54 -94.53
CA LEU A 50 -191.62 -121.09 -93.13
C LEU A 50 -190.56 -121.75 -92.24
N ARG A 51 -190.14 -122.96 -92.57
CA ARG A 51 -189.05 -123.66 -91.87
C ARG A 51 -187.70 -123.04 -92.22
N GLN A 52 -187.40 -122.82 -93.50
CA GLN A 52 -186.19 -122.07 -93.91
C GLN A 52 -186.14 -120.65 -93.32
N LEU A 53 -187.28 -119.98 -93.19
CA LEU A 53 -187.34 -118.65 -92.57
C LEU A 53 -187.02 -118.70 -91.07
N ASN A 54 -187.55 -119.68 -90.35
CA ASN A 54 -187.22 -119.91 -88.94
C ASN A 54 -185.75 -120.35 -88.76
N ASP A 55 -185.22 -121.21 -89.63
CA ASP A 55 -183.80 -121.59 -89.59
C ASP A 55 -182.90 -120.38 -89.86
N ARG A 56 -183.28 -119.47 -90.78
CA ARG A 56 -182.58 -118.18 -90.98
C ARG A 56 -182.69 -117.26 -89.77
N LEU A 57 -183.85 -117.16 -89.12
CA LEU A 57 -184.03 -116.38 -87.89
C LEU A 57 -183.23 -116.95 -86.73
N ALA A 58 -183.17 -118.28 -86.58
CA ALA A 58 -182.34 -118.96 -85.59
C ALA A 58 -180.86 -118.65 -85.83
N ASN A 59 -180.35 -118.82 -87.06
CA ASN A 59 -178.98 -118.45 -87.42
C ASN A 59 -178.70 -116.95 -87.20
N TYR A 60 -179.66 -116.06 -87.44
CA TYR A 60 -179.52 -114.63 -87.17
C TYR A 60 -179.47 -114.33 -85.66
N ILE A 61 -180.33 -114.96 -84.85
CA ILE A 61 -180.32 -114.83 -83.38
C ILE A 61 -179.01 -115.40 -82.81
N GLU A 62 -178.53 -116.53 -83.33
CA GLU A 62 -177.26 -117.13 -82.95
C GLU A 62 -176.09 -116.18 -83.30
N ARG A 63 -176.08 -115.59 -84.49
CA ARG A 63 -175.05 -114.59 -84.88
C ARG A 63 -175.17 -113.28 -84.12
N VAL A 64 -176.38 -112.85 -83.72
CA VAL A 64 -176.57 -111.67 -82.84
C VAL A 64 -176.05 -111.97 -81.44
N ARG A 65 -176.37 -113.12 -80.85
CA ARG A 65 -175.78 -113.56 -79.57
C ARG A 65 -174.26 -113.68 -79.65
N GLN A 66 -173.74 -114.20 -80.77
CA GLN A 66 -172.30 -114.26 -81.01
C GLN A 66 -171.69 -112.85 -81.08
N LEU A 67 -172.33 -111.90 -81.79
CA LEU A 67 -171.92 -110.50 -81.84
C LEU A 67 -172.05 -109.79 -80.48
N GLU A 68 -173.03 -110.14 -79.65
CA GLU A 68 -173.20 -109.61 -78.30
C GLU A 68 -172.14 -110.16 -77.33
N ASN A 69 -171.76 -111.43 -77.47
CA ASN A 69 -170.65 -112.06 -76.76
C ASN A 69 -169.28 -111.55 -77.24
N GLU A 70 -169.09 -111.37 -78.56
CA GLU A 70 -167.93 -110.69 -79.14
C GLU A 70 -167.85 -109.26 -78.58
N LYS A 71 -168.96 -108.53 -78.49
CA LYS A 71 -169.04 -107.16 -77.96
C LYS A 71 -168.85 -107.07 -76.45
N SER A 72 -169.30 -108.04 -75.65
CA SER A 72 -169.05 -108.07 -74.21
C SER A 72 -167.60 -108.46 -73.91
N SER A 73 -167.05 -109.44 -74.64
CA SER A 73 -165.63 -109.78 -74.58
C SER A 73 -164.74 -108.61 -74.98
N MET A 74 -165.02 -107.93 -76.10
CA MET A 74 -164.26 -106.73 -76.52
C MET A 74 -164.40 -105.55 -75.53
N ARG A 75 -165.52 -105.43 -74.80
CA ARG A 75 -165.65 -104.45 -73.71
C ARG A 75 -164.78 -104.81 -72.51
N LEU A 76 -164.79 -106.07 -72.07
CA LEU A 76 -163.92 -106.53 -70.98
C LEU A 76 -162.43 -106.41 -71.34
N LEU A 77 -162.06 -106.68 -72.60
CA LEU A 77 -160.69 -106.47 -73.09
C LEU A 77 -160.33 -104.98 -73.16
N LEU A 78 -161.25 -104.08 -73.49
CA LEU A 78 -161.02 -102.63 -73.42
C LEU A 78 -160.86 -102.17 -71.96
N GLU A 79 -161.73 -102.63 -71.06
CA GLU A 79 -161.67 -102.33 -69.63
C GLU A 79 -160.37 -102.86 -69.00
N GLU A 80 -159.96 -104.09 -69.31
CA GLU A 80 -158.66 -104.65 -68.92
C GLU A 80 -157.49 -103.82 -69.48
N LYS A 81 -157.57 -103.34 -70.73
CA LYS A 81 -156.52 -102.50 -71.33
C LYS A 81 -156.47 -101.09 -70.78
N GLU A 82 -157.60 -100.49 -70.42
CA GLU A 82 -157.66 -99.21 -69.71
C GLU A 82 -157.19 -99.36 -68.25
N GLU A 83 -157.52 -100.46 -67.58
CA GLU A 83 -157.09 -100.71 -66.19
C GLU A 83 -155.60 -101.10 -66.12
N THR A 84 -155.07 -101.86 -67.08
CA THR A 84 -153.63 -102.13 -67.19
C THR A 84 -152.85 -100.87 -67.59
N SER A 85 -153.30 -100.12 -68.60
CA SER A 85 -152.67 -98.85 -68.98
C SER A 85 -152.67 -97.83 -67.84
N THR A 86 -153.78 -97.69 -67.09
CA THR A 86 -153.80 -96.79 -65.93
C THR A 86 -152.98 -97.31 -64.74
N ARG A 87 -152.79 -98.63 -64.58
CA ARG A 87 -151.79 -99.18 -63.63
C ARG A 87 -150.36 -98.87 -64.09
N GLU A 88 -150.03 -99.08 -65.35
CA GLU A 88 -148.71 -98.78 -65.93
C GLU A 88 -148.38 -97.28 -65.79
N LEU A 89 -149.32 -96.39 -66.13
CA LEU A 89 -149.16 -94.94 -65.96
C LEU A 89 -149.00 -94.54 -64.48
N LYS A 90 -149.70 -95.19 -63.54
CA LYS A 90 -149.50 -94.98 -62.09
C LYS A 90 -148.13 -95.48 -61.63
N ASN A 91 -147.66 -96.63 -62.12
CA ASN A 91 -146.36 -97.20 -61.78
C ASN A 91 -145.21 -96.32 -62.33
N VAL A 92 -145.29 -95.91 -63.59
CA VAL A 92 -144.32 -94.99 -64.22
C VAL A 92 -144.31 -93.64 -63.52
N ARG A 93 -145.49 -93.11 -63.16
CA ARG A 93 -145.60 -91.89 -62.35
C ARG A 93 -144.94 -92.06 -60.97
N LEU A 94 -145.22 -93.16 -60.27
CA LEU A 94 -144.63 -93.43 -58.95
C LEU A 94 -143.10 -93.52 -59.03
N LEU A 95 -142.56 -94.20 -60.05
CA LEU A 95 -141.12 -94.29 -60.30
C LEU A 95 -140.51 -92.91 -60.54
N TYR A 96 -141.13 -92.04 -61.36
CA TYR A 96 -140.66 -90.66 -61.51
C TYR A 96 -140.80 -89.83 -60.23
N GLU A 97 -141.84 -90.04 -59.42
CA GLU A 97 -142.02 -89.36 -58.13
C GLU A 97 -140.96 -89.81 -57.10
N THR A 98 -140.55 -91.09 -57.08
CA THR A 98 -139.44 -91.58 -56.24
C THR A 98 -138.09 -91.09 -56.72
N GLU A 99 -137.79 -91.17 -58.02
CA GLU A 99 -136.53 -90.66 -58.58
C GLU A 99 -136.38 -89.14 -58.36
N LEU A 100 -137.47 -88.37 -58.49
CA LEU A 100 -137.46 -86.94 -58.14
C LEU A 100 -137.30 -86.68 -56.64
N ALA A 101 -137.77 -87.57 -55.77
CA ALA A 101 -137.58 -87.45 -54.33
C ALA A 101 -136.12 -87.73 -53.92
N ASP A 102 -135.50 -88.79 -54.45
CA ASP A 102 -134.10 -89.10 -54.14
C ASP A 102 -133.12 -88.15 -54.86
N ALA A 103 -133.45 -87.63 -56.05
CA ALA A 103 -132.71 -86.53 -56.67
C ALA A 103 -132.75 -85.23 -55.84
N ARG A 104 -133.88 -84.90 -55.21
CA ARG A 104 -133.98 -83.78 -54.26
C ARG A 104 -133.18 -84.04 -52.99
N LYS A 105 -133.32 -85.22 -52.39
CA LYS A 105 -132.59 -85.61 -51.17
C LYS A 105 -131.08 -85.63 -51.37
N THR A 106 -130.58 -86.03 -52.54
CA THR A 106 -129.15 -85.96 -52.87
C THR A 106 -128.68 -84.52 -53.15
N LEU A 107 -129.52 -83.68 -53.76
CA LEU A 107 -129.27 -82.23 -53.88
C LEU A 107 -129.19 -81.55 -52.50
N ASP A 108 -130.13 -81.84 -51.61
CA ASP A 108 -130.18 -81.27 -50.25
C ASP A 108 -128.98 -81.75 -49.42
N ASN A 109 -128.62 -83.03 -49.49
CA ASN A 109 -127.42 -83.57 -48.83
C ASN A 109 -126.15 -82.89 -49.33
N THR A 110 -125.95 -82.78 -50.66
CA THR A 110 -124.75 -82.14 -51.23
C THR A 110 -124.73 -80.62 -50.99
N ALA A 111 -125.88 -79.96 -50.89
CA ALA A 111 -125.97 -78.57 -50.45
C ALA A 111 -125.56 -78.40 -48.98
N ASN A 112 -126.00 -79.29 -48.09
CA ASN A 112 -125.62 -79.31 -46.68
C ASN A 112 -124.12 -79.61 -46.48
N GLU A 113 -123.57 -80.59 -47.21
CA GLU A 113 -122.14 -80.89 -47.21
C GLU A 113 -121.31 -79.70 -47.72
N ARG A 114 -121.75 -79.06 -48.81
CA ARG A 114 -121.12 -77.84 -49.34
C ARG A 114 -121.17 -76.69 -48.33
N ALA A 115 -122.30 -76.48 -47.66
CA ALA A 115 -122.44 -75.45 -46.63
C ALA A 115 -121.51 -75.72 -45.43
N ARG A 116 -121.43 -76.97 -44.98
CA ARG A 116 -120.51 -77.40 -43.93
C ARG A 116 -119.05 -77.17 -44.33
N LEU A 117 -118.63 -77.63 -45.51
CA LEU A 117 -117.27 -77.45 -46.02
C LEU A 117 -116.93 -75.97 -46.23
N GLN A 118 -117.90 -75.13 -46.61
CA GLN A 118 -117.72 -73.68 -46.72
C GLN A 118 -117.47 -73.02 -45.35
N ILE A 119 -118.14 -73.50 -44.28
CA ILE A 119 -117.91 -73.05 -42.90
C ILE A 119 -116.53 -73.52 -42.41
N GLU A 120 -116.22 -74.82 -42.54
CA GLU A 120 -114.91 -75.39 -42.16
C GLU A 120 -113.75 -74.68 -42.90
N TYR A 121 -113.89 -74.40 -44.20
CA TYR A 121 -112.94 -73.60 -44.98
C TYR A 121 -112.81 -72.17 -44.46
N SER A 122 -113.93 -71.51 -44.11
CA SER A 122 -113.89 -70.14 -43.57
C SER A 122 -113.18 -70.07 -42.22
N GLN A 123 -113.42 -71.05 -41.34
CA GLN A 123 -112.75 -71.18 -40.05
C GLN A 123 -111.25 -71.45 -40.23
N LEU A 124 -110.87 -72.39 -41.11
CA LEU A 124 -109.46 -72.65 -41.44
C LEU A 124 -108.76 -71.40 -42.03
N CYS A 125 -109.46 -70.59 -42.84
CA CYS A 125 -108.93 -69.32 -43.34
C CYS A 125 -108.73 -68.30 -42.21
N GLU A 126 -109.63 -68.21 -41.24
CA GLU A 126 -109.44 -67.35 -40.07
C GLU A 126 -108.30 -67.83 -39.18
N ASP A 127 -108.22 -69.11 -38.88
CA ASP A 127 -107.19 -69.66 -37.99
C ASP A 127 -105.81 -69.61 -38.65
N HIS A 128 -105.73 -69.77 -39.96
CA HIS A 128 -104.53 -69.46 -40.74
C HIS A 128 -104.14 -67.96 -40.62
N ARG A 129 -105.08 -67.02 -40.77
CA ARG A 129 -104.80 -65.58 -40.55
C ARG A 129 -104.32 -65.28 -39.13
N LYS A 130 -104.94 -65.89 -38.11
CA LYS A 130 -104.54 -65.75 -36.69
C LYS A 130 -103.12 -66.29 -36.47
N LEU A 131 -102.78 -67.43 -37.08
CA LEU A 131 -101.44 -68.03 -37.02
C LEU A 131 -100.39 -67.19 -37.76
N VAL A 132 -100.69 -66.68 -38.95
CA VAL A 132 -99.80 -65.77 -39.70
C VAL A 132 -99.57 -64.48 -38.92
N ALA A 133 -100.61 -63.84 -38.38
CA ALA A 133 -100.46 -62.64 -37.56
C ALA A 133 -99.61 -62.89 -36.30
N ARG A 134 -99.77 -64.06 -35.65
CA ARG A 134 -98.94 -64.50 -34.52
C ARG A 134 -97.49 -64.76 -34.94
N ASN A 135 -97.27 -65.36 -36.10
CA ASN A 135 -95.94 -65.66 -36.64
C ASN A 135 -95.18 -64.37 -36.98
N ASN A 136 -95.79 -63.48 -37.77
CA ASN A 136 -95.20 -62.19 -38.15
C ASN A 136 -94.85 -61.35 -36.91
N LYS A 137 -95.69 -61.40 -35.85
CA LYS A 137 -95.36 -60.76 -34.55
C LYS A 137 -94.14 -61.41 -33.88
N LYS A 138 -94.00 -62.74 -33.93
CA LYS A 138 -92.85 -63.45 -33.37
C LYS A 138 -91.57 -63.25 -34.18
N GLU A 139 -91.66 -63.14 -35.50
CA GLU A 139 -90.54 -62.76 -36.37
C GLU A 139 -90.08 -61.32 -36.09
N ALA A 140 -91.02 -60.38 -35.90
CA ALA A 140 -90.70 -59.02 -35.47
C ALA A 140 -90.06 -58.97 -34.07
N GLU A 141 -90.58 -59.72 -33.09
CA GLU A 141 -89.98 -59.84 -31.77
C GLU A 141 -88.56 -60.45 -31.83
N LEU A 142 -88.34 -61.46 -32.69
CA LEU A 142 -87.03 -62.08 -32.93
C LEU A 142 -86.06 -61.10 -33.59
N ALA A 143 -86.46 -60.38 -34.63
CA ALA A 143 -85.62 -59.39 -35.31
C ALA A 143 -85.16 -58.29 -34.34
N ASN A 144 -86.07 -57.76 -33.52
CA ASN A 144 -85.75 -56.80 -32.45
C ASN A 144 -84.78 -57.38 -31.42
N ALA A 145 -84.86 -58.68 -31.10
CA ALA A 145 -83.93 -59.33 -30.18
C ALA A 145 -82.53 -59.51 -30.80
N VAL A 146 -82.44 -59.88 -32.09
CA VAL A 146 -81.18 -60.01 -32.84
C VAL A 146 -80.49 -58.65 -33.00
N GLU A 147 -81.24 -57.57 -33.25
CA GLU A 147 -80.69 -56.22 -33.31
C GLU A 147 -80.11 -55.76 -31.97
N ARG A 148 -80.86 -55.96 -30.86
CA ARG A 148 -80.35 -55.68 -29.51
C ARG A 148 -79.10 -56.49 -29.18
N TRP A 149 -79.07 -57.77 -29.55
CA TRP A 149 -77.91 -58.63 -29.35
C TRP A 149 -76.68 -58.11 -30.11
N ARG A 150 -76.81 -57.74 -31.40
CA ARG A 150 -75.73 -57.12 -32.19
C ARG A 150 -75.25 -55.80 -31.59
N ASN A 151 -76.16 -54.97 -31.08
CA ASN A 151 -75.80 -53.70 -30.46
C ASN A 151 -75.04 -53.91 -29.13
N LEU A 152 -75.37 -54.96 -28.37
CA LEU A 152 -74.63 -55.35 -27.17
C LEU A 152 -73.27 -55.99 -27.50
N GLU A 153 -73.19 -56.81 -28.55
CA GLU A 153 -71.93 -57.39 -29.06
C GLU A 153 -70.97 -56.30 -29.54
N ALA A 154 -71.46 -55.31 -30.31
CA ALA A 154 -70.67 -54.16 -30.74
C ALA A 154 -70.19 -53.30 -29.54
N ALA A 155 -71.05 -53.11 -28.53
CA ALA A 155 -70.67 -52.39 -27.30
C ALA A 155 -69.63 -53.17 -26.46
N LEU A 156 -69.74 -54.50 -26.39
CA LEU A 156 -68.75 -55.36 -25.74
C LEU A 156 -67.40 -55.27 -26.46
N ASN A 157 -67.37 -55.47 -27.78
CA ASN A 157 -66.15 -55.37 -28.60
C ASN A 157 -65.47 -54.00 -28.45
N SER A 158 -66.26 -52.91 -28.37
CA SER A 158 -65.72 -51.57 -28.08
C SER A 158 -65.09 -51.49 -26.68
N LYS A 159 -65.67 -52.13 -25.66
CA LYS A 159 -65.14 -52.10 -24.29
C LYS A 159 -63.94 -53.03 -24.11
N GLU A 160 -63.86 -54.13 -24.84
CA GLU A 160 -62.67 -54.98 -24.91
C GLU A 160 -61.51 -54.25 -25.59
N ALA A 161 -61.77 -53.49 -26.66
CA ALA A 161 -60.77 -52.62 -27.29
C ALA A 161 -60.32 -51.48 -26.36
N ASP A 162 -61.24 -50.79 -25.68
CA ASP A 162 -60.91 -49.78 -24.66
C ASP A 162 -60.02 -50.38 -23.55
N TYR A 163 -60.38 -51.57 -23.04
CA TYR A 163 -59.63 -52.26 -21.99
C TYR A 163 -58.24 -52.71 -22.45
N ALA A 164 -58.10 -53.22 -23.68
CA ALA A 164 -56.81 -53.59 -24.25
C ALA A 164 -55.89 -52.36 -24.42
N ASN A 165 -56.44 -51.24 -24.87
CA ASN A 165 -55.72 -49.96 -24.95
C ASN A 165 -55.28 -49.47 -23.57
N LEU A 166 -56.19 -49.49 -22.58
CA LEU A 166 -55.87 -49.11 -21.19
C LEU A 166 -54.76 -50.01 -20.61
N LEU A 167 -54.84 -51.33 -20.80
CA LEU A 167 -53.82 -52.28 -20.37
C LEU A 167 -52.45 -52.00 -21.03
N ALA A 168 -52.42 -51.65 -22.31
CA ALA A 168 -51.20 -51.26 -23.02
C ALA A 168 -50.62 -49.94 -22.48
N THR A 169 -51.46 -48.93 -22.23
CA THR A 169 -51.00 -47.67 -21.62
C THR A 169 -50.50 -47.85 -20.19
N ASN A 170 -51.13 -48.74 -19.41
CA ASN A 170 -50.71 -49.04 -18.05
C ASN A 170 -49.31 -49.68 -18.05
N ARG A 171 -49.10 -50.74 -18.85
CA ARG A 171 -47.77 -51.37 -19.03
C ARG A 171 -46.69 -50.39 -19.50
N ARG A 172 -47.05 -49.43 -20.36
CA ARG A 172 -46.13 -48.36 -20.77
C ARG A 172 -45.75 -47.46 -19.58
N LEU A 173 -46.73 -47.04 -18.77
CA LEU A 173 -46.48 -46.23 -17.57
C LEU A 173 -45.72 -47.01 -16.48
N GLU A 174 -45.97 -48.32 -16.33
CA GLU A 174 -45.20 -49.20 -15.45
C GLU A 174 -43.71 -49.24 -15.86
N ASN A 175 -43.43 -49.35 -17.16
CA ASN A 175 -42.07 -49.27 -17.70
C ASN A 175 -41.45 -47.88 -17.51
N GLU A 176 -42.16 -46.79 -17.83
CA GLU A 176 -41.66 -45.42 -17.62
C GLU A 176 -41.36 -45.13 -16.14
N VAL A 177 -42.16 -45.68 -15.20
CA VAL A 177 -41.89 -45.63 -13.76
C VAL A 177 -40.69 -46.48 -13.35
N ALA A 178 -40.46 -47.64 -13.98
CA ALA A 178 -39.27 -48.46 -13.73
C ALA A 178 -37.99 -47.77 -14.23
N ASP A 179 -38.01 -47.19 -15.44
CA ASP A 179 -36.90 -46.44 -16.02
C ASP A 179 -36.57 -45.18 -15.20
N LEU A 180 -37.58 -44.48 -14.68
CA LEU A 180 -37.39 -43.33 -13.78
C LEU A 180 -36.81 -43.74 -12.41
N ARG A 181 -37.22 -44.89 -11.85
CA ARG A 181 -36.61 -45.42 -10.62
C ARG A 181 -35.13 -45.77 -10.84
N ALA A 182 -34.82 -46.48 -11.92
CA ALA A 182 -33.43 -46.80 -12.27
C ALA A 182 -32.59 -45.53 -12.49
N GLN A 183 -33.15 -44.44 -13.03
CA GLN A 183 -32.46 -43.16 -13.12
C GLN A 183 -32.19 -42.53 -11.74
N VAL A 184 -33.15 -42.59 -10.80
CA VAL A 184 -32.95 -42.12 -9.42
C VAL A 184 -31.87 -42.94 -8.71
N ASP A 185 -31.94 -44.27 -8.77
CA ASP A 185 -30.95 -45.16 -8.14
C ASP A 185 -29.52 -44.89 -8.67
N ASN A 186 -29.37 -44.65 -9.98
CA ASN A 186 -28.09 -44.29 -10.60
C ASN A 186 -27.59 -42.90 -10.16
N LEU A 187 -28.49 -41.91 -10.02
CA LEU A 187 -28.14 -40.57 -9.55
C LEU A 187 -27.75 -40.56 -8.06
N ASP A 188 -28.44 -41.33 -7.22
CA ASP A 188 -28.06 -41.49 -5.81
C ASP A 188 -26.72 -42.22 -5.68
N ALA A 189 -26.46 -43.27 -6.47
CA ALA A 189 -25.15 -43.92 -6.51
C ALA A 189 -24.03 -42.95 -6.94
N ALA A 190 -24.27 -42.11 -7.95
CA ALA A 190 -23.33 -41.06 -8.37
C ALA A 190 -23.12 -40.01 -7.26
N LEU A 191 -24.18 -39.59 -6.56
CA LEU A 191 -24.12 -38.65 -5.43
C LEU A 191 -23.32 -39.22 -4.25
N GLN A 192 -23.49 -40.50 -3.90
CA GLN A 192 -22.70 -41.14 -2.84
C GLN A 192 -21.22 -41.27 -3.23
N ASN A 193 -20.93 -41.62 -4.49
CA ASN A 193 -19.56 -41.64 -5.01
C ASN A 193 -18.90 -40.25 -4.95
N ALA A 194 -19.62 -39.19 -5.33
CA ALA A 194 -19.13 -37.82 -5.25
C ALA A 194 -18.87 -37.38 -3.78
N LYS A 195 -19.76 -37.74 -2.84
CA LYS A 195 -19.55 -37.50 -1.40
C LYS A 195 -18.32 -38.24 -0.87
N ALA A 196 -18.12 -39.50 -1.27
CA ALA A 196 -16.95 -40.28 -0.88
C ALA A 196 -15.64 -39.66 -1.42
N GLN A 197 -15.65 -39.19 -2.67
CA GLN A 197 -14.52 -38.46 -3.27
C GLN A 197 -14.20 -37.17 -2.49
N VAL A 198 -15.20 -36.32 -2.23
CA VAL A 198 -15.04 -35.07 -1.46
C VAL A 198 -14.49 -35.35 -0.06
N ASN A 199 -14.98 -36.38 0.63
CA ASN A 199 -14.45 -36.77 1.94
C ASN A 199 -12.99 -37.25 1.85
N SER A 200 -12.62 -37.97 0.79
CA SER A 200 -11.23 -38.43 0.58
C SER A 200 -10.26 -37.29 0.25
N GLU A 201 -10.70 -36.29 -0.51
CA GLU A 201 -9.89 -35.09 -0.80
C GLU A 201 -9.83 -34.13 0.40
N MET A 202 -10.89 -34.06 1.21
CA MET A 202 -10.85 -33.35 2.50
C MET A 202 -9.82 -33.98 3.45
N LEU A 203 -9.76 -35.32 3.54
CA LEU A 203 -8.74 -36.02 4.32
C LEU A 203 -7.33 -35.74 3.77
N ARG A 204 -7.11 -35.91 2.46
CA ARG A 204 -5.83 -35.60 1.80
C ARG A 204 -5.36 -34.16 2.03
N ARG A 205 -6.29 -33.20 1.98
CA ARG A 205 -6.00 -31.79 2.30
C ARG A 205 -5.54 -31.63 3.75
N VAL A 206 -6.25 -32.21 4.71
CA VAL A 206 -5.88 -32.13 6.13
C VAL A 206 -4.53 -32.81 6.39
N ASP A 207 -4.26 -33.96 5.78
CA ASP A 207 -2.96 -34.63 5.87
C ASP A 207 -1.82 -33.77 5.29
N ALA A 208 -2.06 -33.09 4.16
CA ALA A 208 -1.10 -32.16 3.57
C ALA A 208 -0.90 -30.88 4.42
N GLU A 209 -1.97 -30.34 5.03
CA GLU A 209 -1.89 -29.19 5.94
C GLU A 209 -1.10 -29.56 7.21
N ASN A 210 -1.29 -30.76 7.77
CA ASN A 210 -0.51 -31.29 8.89
C ASN A 210 0.98 -31.47 8.52
N GLN A 211 1.29 -31.95 7.31
CA GLN A 211 2.66 -32.06 6.82
C GLN A 211 3.31 -30.68 6.62
N MET A 212 2.58 -29.72 6.05
CA MET A 212 3.04 -28.34 5.88
C MET A 212 3.33 -27.67 7.23
N GLN A 213 2.46 -27.85 8.23
CA GLN A 213 2.68 -27.36 9.59
C GLN A 213 3.92 -28.00 10.24
N THR A 214 4.08 -29.32 10.10
CA THR A 214 5.24 -30.06 10.61
C THR A 214 6.56 -29.55 9.99
N LEU A 215 6.57 -29.32 8.67
CA LEU A 215 7.73 -28.76 7.96
C LEU A 215 7.99 -27.30 8.32
N HIS A 216 6.94 -26.52 8.58
CA HIS A 216 7.06 -25.13 9.04
C HIS A 216 7.71 -25.07 10.42
N GLU A 217 7.25 -25.88 11.39
CA GLU A 217 7.83 -25.99 12.73
C GLU A 217 9.30 -26.47 12.70
N GLN A 218 9.64 -27.41 11.82
CA GLN A 218 11.02 -27.84 11.59
C GLN A 218 11.90 -26.70 11.02
N MET A 219 11.39 -25.94 10.06
CA MET A 219 12.06 -24.77 9.50
C MET A 219 12.25 -23.64 10.53
N GLU A 220 11.26 -23.39 11.38
CA GLU A 220 11.39 -22.42 12.48
C GLU A 220 12.39 -22.87 13.53
N PHE A 221 12.36 -24.14 13.95
CA PHE A 221 13.35 -24.71 14.86
C PHE A 221 14.77 -24.60 14.29
N GLN A 222 14.98 -24.98 13.03
CA GLN A 222 16.30 -24.90 12.41
C GLN A 222 16.75 -23.44 12.21
N LYS A 223 15.84 -22.52 11.91
CA LYS A 223 16.14 -21.08 11.90
C LYS A 223 16.57 -20.58 13.29
N GLN A 224 15.84 -20.94 14.35
CA GLN A 224 16.18 -20.56 15.73
C GLN A 224 17.53 -21.13 16.15
N LEU A 225 17.84 -22.38 15.78
CA LEU A 225 19.14 -23.02 16.02
C LEU A 225 20.27 -22.27 15.29
N ASN A 226 20.12 -22.03 13.98
CA ASN A 226 21.09 -21.27 13.18
C ASN A 226 21.30 -19.84 13.75
N GLU A 227 20.24 -19.18 14.21
CA GLU A 227 20.33 -17.88 14.87
C GLU A 227 21.07 -17.95 16.22
N GLN A 228 20.91 -19.04 16.99
CA GLN A 228 21.68 -19.29 18.22
C GLN A 228 23.16 -19.54 17.91
N GLU A 229 23.48 -20.39 16.93
CA GLU A 229 24.86 -20.64 16.49
C GLU A 229 25.54 -19.35 15.99
N VAL A 230 24.85 -18.54 15.18
CA VAL A 230 25.37 -17.24 14.71
C VAL A 230 25.56 -16.26 15.88
N ARG A 231 24.66 -16.26 16.87
CA ARG A 231 24.76 -15.41 18.07
C ARG A 231 25.93 -15.82 18.96
N GLU A 232 26.14 -17.12 19.18
CA GLU A 232 27.32 -17.65 19.86
C GLU A 232 28.60 -17.32 19.11
N MET A 233 28.65 -17.56 17.80
CA MET A 233 29.84 -17.28 17.00
C MET A 233 30.18 -15.79 17.01
N ARG A 234 29.18 -14.90 16.88
CA ARG A 234 29.37 -13.45 17.05
C ARG A 234 29.95 -13.12 18.42
N SER A 235 29.38 -13.63 19.51
CA SER A 235 29.89 -13.40 20.87
C SER A 235 31.32 -13.92 21.07
N ARG A 236 31.67 -15.08 20.50
CA ARG A 236 33.04 -15.63 20.51
C ARG A 236 34.02 -14.76 19.69
N TYR A 237 33.59 -14.17 18.58
CA TYR A 237 34.40 -13.21 17.80
C TYR A 237 34.55 -11.86 18.53
N GLU A 238 33.49 -11.39 19.18
CA GLU A 238 33.48 -10.14 19.96
C GLU A 238 34.39 -10.24 21.19
N SER A 239 34.33 -11.34 21.95
CA SER A 239 35.29 -11.62 23.04
C SER A 239 36.72 -11.59 22.55
N ARG A 240 37.03 -12.30 21.45
CA ARG A 240 38.38 -12.30 20.84
C ARG A 240 38.83 -10.92 20.37
N LEU A 241 37.91 -10.10 19.86
CA LEU A 241 38.22 -8.73 19.44
C LEU A 241 38.54 -7.86 20.67
N VAL A 242 37.74 -7.95 21.74
CA VAL A 242 37.99 -7.25 23.01
C VAL A 242 39.28 -7.76 23.69
N GLU A 243 39.61 -9.04 23.60
CA GLU A 243 40.89 -9.61 24.07
C GLU A 243 42.08 -9.01 23.28
N VAL A 244 41.99 -8.95 21.94
CA VAL A 244 43.03 -8.38 21.08
C VAL A 244 43.17 -6.86 21.27
N ASP A 245 42.07 -6.12 21.33
CA ASP A 245 42.09 -4.67 21.44
C ASP A 245 42.39 -4.19 22.87
N SER A 246 42.00 -4.93 23.92
CA SER A 246 42.49 -4.67 25.29
C SER A 246 43.94 -5.10 25.48
N GLY A 247 44.43 -6.11 24.75
CA GLY A 247 45.85 -6.44 24.64
C GLY A 247 46.65 -5.31 24.01
N ARG A 248 46.22 -4.82 22.85
CA ARG A 248 46.77 -3.64 22.17
C ARG A 248 46.72 -2.39 23.03
N GLN A 249 45.61 -2.13 23.71
CA GLN A 249 45.47 -0.98 24.60
C GLN A 249 46.49 -1.06 25.75
N LYS A 250 46.64 -2.21 26.42
CA LYS A 250 47.67 -2.42 27.44
C LYS A 250 49.09 -2.26 26.89
N GLU A 251 49.35 -2.73 25.67
CA GLU A 251 50.62 -2.48 25.00
C GLU A 251 50.87 -0.99 24.71
N PHE A 252 49.86 -0.24 24.28
CA PHE A 252 49.97 1.21 24.05
C PHE A 252 50.13 1.97 25.36
N GLU A 253 49.37 1.62 26.40
CA GLU A 253 49.48 2.19 27.75
C GLU A 253 50.86 1.90 28.37
N SER A 254 51.38 0.68 28.23
CA SER A 254 52.75 0.34 28.67
C SER A 254 53.78 1.17 27.91
N LYS A 255 53.76 1.15 26.57
CA LYS A 255 54.75 1.88 25.75
C LYS A 255 54.68 3.40 25.99
N LEU A 256 53.50 3.94 26.27
CA LEU A 256 53.31 5.34 26.66
C LEU A 256 53.83 5.61 28.07
N ALA A 257 53.60 4.72 29.03
CA ALA A 257 54.15 4.82 30.38
C ALA A 257 55.68 4.73 30.37
N ASP A 258 56.25 3.80 29.60
CA ASP A 258 57.70 3.62 29.39
C ASP A 258 58.31 4.89 28.77
N ALA A 259 57.71 5.44 27.71
CA ALA A 259 58.17 6.69 27.09
C ALA A 259 58.04 7.91 28.01
N MET A 260 56.96 8.00 28.79
CA MET A 260 56.78 9.05 29.81
C MET A 260 57.76 8.90 30.98
N GLN A 261 58.15 7.67 31.33
CA GLN A 261 59.18 7.40 32.32
C GLN A 261 60.58 7.75 31.79
N GLN A 262 60.89 7.41 30.54
CA GLN A 262 62.13 7.81 29.87
C GLN A 262 62.24 9.34 29.82
N LEU A 263 61.20 10.06 29.40
CA LEU A 263 61.18 11.52 29.35
C LEU A 263 61.32 12.16 30.75
N ARG A 264 60.77 11.53 31.80
CA ARG A 264 61.04 11.93 33.20
C ARG A 264 62.51 11.70 33.59
N GLN A 265 63.09 10.55 33.26
CA GLN A 265 64.49 10.23 33.54
C GLN A 265 65.45 11.15 32.77
N GLU A 266 65.12 11.53 31.53
CA GLU A 266 65.86 12.53 30.76
C GLU A 266 65.77 13.92 31.41
N HIS A 267 64.59 14.35 31.86
CA HIS A 267 64.43 15.61 32.58
C HIS A 267 65.16 15.60 33.94
N GLU A 268 65.10 14.51 34.71
CA GLU A 268 65.86 14.35 35.96
C GLU A 268 67.37 14.36 35.70
N SER A 269 67.85 13.68 34.65
CA SER A 269 69.24 13.70 34.22
C SER A 269 69.69 15.10 33.78
N GLN A 270 68.87 15.83 33.03
CA GLN A 270 69.12 17.23 32.67
C GLN A 270 69.18 18.12 33.92
N ILE A 271 68.25 17.97 34.87
CA ILE A 271 68.26 18.72 36.13
C ILE A 271 69.52 18.42 36.96
N LEU A 272 69.97 17.16 37.00
CA LEU A 272 71.22 16.77 37.64
C LEU A 272 72.43 17.37 36.92
N GLN A 273 72.47 17.37 35.59
CA GLN A 273 73.53 18.02 34.81
C GLN A 273 73.57 19.54 35.03
N TYR A 274 72.41 20.22 35.01
CA TYR A 274 72.31 21.65 35.34
C TYR A 274 72.74 21.94 36.79
N LYS A 275 72.40 21.06 37.75
CA LYS A 275 72.86 21.15 39.15
C LYS A 275 74.38 20.98 39.25
N GLU A 276 74.96 20.00 38.55
CA GLU A 276 76.41 19.82 38.49
C GLU A 276 77.10 21.01 37.83
N ASP A 277 76.58 21.60 36.75
CA ASP A 277 77.15 22.80 36.13
C ASP A 277 77.01 24.05 37.01
N LEU A 278 75.92 24.17 37.78
CA LEU A 278 75.80 25.19 38.82
C LEU A 278 76.82 24.98 39.95
N GLU A 279 77.07 23.74 40.38
CA GLU A 279 78.10 23.41 41.37
C GLU A 279 79.52 23.62 40.83
N ARG A 280 79.82 23.22 39.59
CA ARG A 280 81.10 23.47 38.90
C ARG A 280 81.37 24.97 38.77
N THR A 281 80.37 25.76 38.33
CA THR A 281 80.51 27.22 38.20
C THR A 281 80.53 27.95 39.54
N PHE A 282 79.85 27.44 40.57
CA PHE A 282 79.96 27.94 41.95
C PHE A 282 81.35 27.67 42.53
N ASN A 283 81.87 26.45 42.38
CA ASN A 283 83.23 26.09 42.80
C ASN A 283 84.29 26.90 42.03
N ALA A 284 84.12 27.12 40.73
CA ALA A 284 85.00 27.99 39.95
C ALA A 284 84.97 29.45 40.42
N LYS A 285 83.80 29.98 40.81
CA LYS A 285 83.68 31.33 41.43
C LYS A 285 84.34 31.37 42.81
N LEU A 286 84.15 30.34 43.63
CA LEU A 286 84.76 30.20 44.96
C LEU A 286 86.30 30.18 44.85
N GLU A 287 86.85 29.41 43.91
CA GLU A 287 88.30 29.30 43.71
C GLU A 287 88.90 30.58 43.12
N ASN A 288 88.20 31.26 42.20
CA ASN A 288 88.60 32.60 41.77
C ASN A 288 88.59 33.60 42.94
N ALA A 289 87.59 33.55 43.82
CA ALA A 289 87.54 34.40 45.01
C ALA A 289 88.71 34.11 45.99
N LYS A 290 89.07 32.83 46.20
CA LYS A 290 90.28 32.45 46.95
C LYS A 290 91.55 32.99 46.29
N GLN A 291 91.70 32.86 44.97
CA GLN A 291 92.87 33.38 44.25
C GLN A 291 92.98 34.91 44.31
N VAL A 292 91.85 35.63 44.29
CA VAL A 292 91.82 37.09 44.52
C VAL A 292 92.22 37.43 45.97
N ALA A 293 91.73 36.67 46.95
CA ALA A 293 92.10 36.86 48.35
C ALA A 293 93.59 36.56 48.62
N LEU A 294 94.15 35.51 48.01
CA LEU A 294 95.57 35.19 48.07
C LEU A 294 96.43 36.29 47.44
N LYS A 295 96.12 36.72 46.21
CA LYS A 295 96.83 37.84 45.56
C LYS A 295 96.75 39.14 46.37
N ASN A 296 95.62 39.41 47.01
CA ASN A 296 95.47 40.56 47.91
C ASN A 296 96.31 40.40 49.20
N SER A 297 96.51 39.18 49.70
CA SER A 297 97.46 38.87 50.76
C SER A 297 98.91 39.09 50.32
N ASP A 298 99.27 38.69 49.09
CA ASP A 298 100.62 38.84 48.53
C ASP A 298 100.97 40.32 48.29
N TYR A 299 100.00 41.14 47.86
CA TYR A 299 100.16 42.60 47.85
C TYR A 299 100.30 43.18 49.28
N ALA A 300 99.64 42.58 50.28
CA ALA A 300 99.71 43.00 51.69
C ALA A 300 100.95 42.49 52.45
N THR A 301 101.74 41.56 51.89
CA THR A 301 103.08 41.20 52.36
C THR A 301 104.14 42.03 51.64
N SER A 302 104.07 42.17 50.32
CA SER A 302 104.98 43.04 49.54
C SER A 302 105.00 44.48 50.06
N THR A 303 103.83 45.07 50.33
CA THR A 303 103.74 46.43 50.92
C THR A 303 104.24 46.52 52.36
N ARG A 304 104.36 45.40 53.11
CA ARG A 304 105.04 45.38 54.41
C ARG A 304 106.55 45.31 54.26
N GLU A 305 107.06 44.56 53.29
CA GLU A 305 108.51 44.43 53.04
C GLU A 305 109.12 45.75 52.56
N GLU A 306 108.42 46.52 51.71
CA GLU A 306 108.80 47.90 51.35
C GLU A 306 108.81 48.84 52.56
N LEU A 307 107.88 48.66 53.51
CA LEU A 307 107.78 49.46 54.74
C LEU A 307 108.94 49.17 55.71
N GLU A 308 109.31 47.89 55.90
CA GLU A 308 110.47 47.53 56.71
C GLU A 308 111.79 47.96 56.04
N GLY A 309 111.87 47.85 54.71
CA GLY A 309 113.01 48.34 53.92
C GLY A 309 113.21 49.85 53.97
N THR A 310 112.14 50.65 54.11
CA THR A 310 112.24 52.10 54.36
C THR A 310 112.58 52.42 55.81
N ARG A 311 111.98 51.71 56.79
CA ARG A 311 112.29 51.82 58.21
C ARG A 311 113.78 51.62 58.51
N ILE A 312 114.40 50.57 57.97
CA ILE A 312 115.83 50.26 58.19
C ILE A 312 116.75 51.37 57.63
N LYS A 313 116.37 52.02 56.51
CA LYS A 313 117.10 53.17 55.96
C LYS A 313 117.01 54.41 56.85
N VAL A 314 115.83 54.69 57.42
CA VAL A 314 115.66 55.80 58.38
C VAL A 314 116.50 55.56 59.64
N GLU A 315 116.57 54.32 60.13
CA GLU A 315 117.32 53.99 61.34
C GLU A 315 118.85 54.06 61.15
N SER A 316 119.38 53.72 59.96
CA SER A 316 120.81 53.88 59.66
C SER A 316 121.21 55.35 59.48
N GLN A 317 120.40 56.14 58.77
CA GLN A 317 120.62 57.60 58.62
C GLN A 317 120.54 58.32 59.98
N SER A 318 119.63 57.90 60.86
CA SER A 318 119.52 58.45 62.22
C SER A 318 120.78 58.20 63.07
N LYS A 319 121.43 57.04 62.93
CA LYS A 319 122.71 56.75 63.61
C LYS A 319 123.85 57.64 63.06
N GLN A 320 123.85 57.91 61.75
CA GLN A 320 124.84 58.74 61.07
C GLN A 320 124.72 60.25 61.41
N ILE A 321 123.50 60.74 61.65
CA ILE A 321 123.26 62.10 62.16
C ILE A 321 123.80 62.25 63.59
N ASN A 322 123.56 61.27 64.46
CA ASN A 322 123.98 61.34 65.87
C ASN A 322 125.49 61.36 66.07
N SER A 323 126.28 60.66 65.23
CA SER A 323 127.75 60.70 65.34
C SER A 323 128.32 62.08 64.95
N LEU A 324 127.84 62.66 63.84
CA LEU A 324 128.25 63.99 63.38
C LEU A 324 127.85 65.08 64.38
N GLN A 325 126.64 65.01 64.96
CA GLN A 325 126.21 65.93 66.03
C GLN A 325 127.07 65.84 67.30
N LYS A 326 127.69 64.70 67.60
CA LYS A 326 128.63 64.59 68.72
C LYS A 326 129.95 65.28 68.39
N GLN A 327 130.49 65.06 67.20
CA GLN A 327 131.76 65.66 66.75
C GLN A 327 131.69 67.20 66.68
N ASN A 328 130.56 67.76 66.24
CA ASN A 328 130.37 69.21 66.23
C ASN A 328 130.52 69.83 67.64
N ARG A 329 129.89 69.24 68.66
CA ARG A 329 129.94 69.76 70.05
C ARG A 329 131.35 69.75 70.64
N GLU A 330 132.17 68.74 70.29
CA GLU A 330 133.56 68.65 70.73
C GLU A 330 134.46 69.71 70.04
N LEU A 331 134.14 70.09 68.80
CA LEU A 331 134.83 71.18 68.08
C LEU A 331 134.37 72.57 68.54
N GLU A 332 133.05 72.79 68.71
CA GLU A 332 132.45 74.04 69.17
C GLU A 332 132.96 74.44 70.56
N ALA A 333 133.07 73.49 71.50
CA ALA A 333 133.68 73.72 72.81
C ALA A 333 135.15 74.17 72.71
N ARG A 334 135.91 73.56 71.81
CA ARG A 334 137.35 73.85 71.61
C ARG A 334 137.60 75.19 70.92
N VAL A 335 136.65 75.70 70.14
CA VAL A 335 136.67 77.07 69.60
C VAL A 335 136.51 78.09 70.73
N GLN A 336 135.49 77.94 71.59
CA GLN A 336 135.26 78.91 72.67
C GLN A 336 136.42 79.05 73.66
N ASP A 337 137.14 77.95 73.95
CA ASP A 337 138.30 78.00 74.85
C ASP A 337 139.49 78.76 74.22
N LEU A 338 139.64 78.71 72.90
CA LEU A 338 140.65 79.47 72.15
C LEU A 338 140.26 80.95 72.02
N GLU A 339 138.99 81.26 71.76
CA GLU A 339 138.47 82.65 71.76
C GLU A 339 138.69 83.32 73.12
N ARG A 340 138.34 82.61 74.21
CA ARG A 340 138.59 83.05 75.60
C ARG A 340 140.08 83.11 75.96
N ALA A 341 141.01 82.60 75.15
CA ALA A 341 142.45 82.84 75.31
C ALA A 341 142.89 84.11 74.56
N LEU A 342 142.48 84.23 73.29
CA LEU A 342 142.84 85.33 72.39
C LEU A 342 142.45 86.72 72.94
N ASP A 343 141.26 86.84 73.54
CA ASP A 343 140.79 88.14 74.06
C ASP A 343 141.52 88.59 75.34
N ARG A 344 142.06 87.65 76.14
CA ARG A 344 142.94 87.98 77.27
C ARG A 344 144.29 88.53 76.79
N GLU A 345 144.86 87.96 75.74
CA GLU A 345 146.12 88.43 75.16
C GLU A 345 145.96 89.79 74.46
N ARG A 346 144.81 90.02 73.79
CA ARG A 346 144.44 91.32 73.23
C ARG A 346 144.36 92.41 74.29
N GLN A 347 143.64 92.19 75.39
CA GLN A 347 143.51 93.18 76.47
C GLN A 347 144.86 93.57 77.09
N LEU A 348 145.74 92.58 77.36
CA LEU A 348 147.09 92.83 77.87
C LEU A 348 147.99 93.57 76.88
N SER A 349 147.79 93.36 75.58
CA SER A 349 148.50 94.08 74.52
C SER A 349 148.03 95.52 74.38
N GLN A 350 146.71 95.75 74.45
CA GLN A 350 146.10 97.07 74.35
C GLN A 350 146.58 98.03 75.46
N GLN A 351 146.64 97.55 76.71
CA GLN A 351 147.15 98.33 77.86
C GLN A 351 148.63 98.69 77.74
N ARG A 352 149.44 97.82 77.12
CA ARG A 352 150.87 98.07 76.91
C ARG A 352 151.12 99.08 75.79
N LEU A 353 150.23 99.12 74.80
CA LEU A 353 150.28 100.07 73.68
C LEU A 353 149.95 101.49 74.16
N SER A 354 148.85 101.68 74.89
CA SER A 354 148.44 103.01 75.37
C SER A 354 149.48 103.67 76.29
N GLN A 355 150.17 102.88 77.14
CA GLN A 355 151.29 103.39 77.95
C GLN A 355 152.43 103.97 77.09
N LYS A 356 152.74 103.37 75.94
CA LYS A 356 153.79 103.87 75.04
C LYS A 356 153.32 104.98 74.10
N GLU A 357 152.03 105.05 73.79
CA GLU A 357 151.44 106.20 73.10
C GLU A 357 151.47 107.46 73.98
N GLN A 358 151.28 107.31 75.30
CA GLN A 358 151.42 108.40 76.29
C GLN A 358 152.85 108.97 76.30
N GLU A 359 153.87 108.12 76.50
CA GLU A 359 155.29 108.52 76.49
C GLU A 359 155.73 109.21 75.18
N MET A 360 155.16 108.77 74.05
CA MET A 360 155.43 109.34 72.72
C MET A 360 154.78 110.71 72.49
N ALA A 361 153.74 111.07 73.25
CA ALA A 361 153.13 112.39 73.19
C ALA A 361 154.00 113.45 73.90
N ASP A 362 154.43 113.15 75.13
CA ASP A 362 155.22 114.06 75.97
C ASP A 362 156.55 114.44 75.30
N MET A 363 157.25 113.46 74.73
CA MET A 363 158.50 113.67 73.97
C MET A 363 158.32 114.57 72.74
N ARG A 364 157.16 114.49 72.05
CA ARG A 364 156.87 115.35 70.90
C ARG A 364 156.62 116.79 71.31
N GLN A 365 155.92 117.01 72.42
CA GLN A 365 155.61 118.35 72.91
C GLN A 365 156.88 119.11 73.35
N GLN A 366 157.86 118.43 73.94
CA GLN A 366 159.16 119.02 74.27
C GLN A 366 159.97 119.41 73.02
N MET A 367 159.96 118.59 71.97
CA MET A 367 160.67 118.88 70.72
C MET A 367 160.03 120.04 69.93
N GLN A 368 158.70 120.18 70.00
CA GLN A 368 157.97 121.28 69.34
C GLN A 368 158.43 122.65 69.86
N ALA A 369 158.55 122.80 71.19
CA ALA A 369 158.92 124.06 71.84
C ALA A 369 160.31 124.57 71.43
N GLN A 370 161.28 123.67 71.20
CA GLN A 370 162.63 124.08 70.77
C GLN A 370 162.68 124.59 69.33
N LEU A 371 161.79 124.16 68.45
CA LEU A 371 161.76 124.64 67.06
C LEU A 371 161.28 126.10 66.96
N GLU A 372 160.35 126.50 67.82
CA GLU A 372 159.76 127.85 67.81
C GLU A 372 160.80 128.92 68.22
N GLU A 373 161.70 128.62 69.16
CA GLU A 373 162.81 129.52 69.53
C GLU A 373 163.81 129.75 68.37
N TYR A 374 164.15 128.70 67.61
CA TYR A 374 165.05 128.85 66.46
C TYR A 374 164.41 129.61 65.29
N GLN A 375 163.09 129.53 65.14
CA GLN A 375 162.37 130.16 64.02
C GLN A 375 162.30 131.69 64.18
N SER A 376 162.09 132.17 65.42
CA SER A 376 162.15 133.60 65.79
C SER A 376 163.47 134.28 65.37
N LEU A 377 164.60 133.56 65.44
CA LEU A 377 165.93 134.08 65.11
C LEU A 377 166.18 134.21 63.59
N LEU A 378 165.39 133.54 62.76
CA LEU A 378 165.56 133.52 61.31
C LEU A 378 164.94 134.73 60.61
N ASP A 379 163.75 135.16 61.05
CA ASP A 379 162.98 136.21 60.38
C ASP A 379 163.64 137.59 60.46
N ILE A 380 164.32 137.89 61.58
CA ILE A 380 165.08 139.14 61.78
C ILE A 380 166.18 139.30 60.72
N LYS A 381 166.77 138.19 60.27
CA LYS A 381 167.85 138.21 59.26
C LYS A 381 167.32 138.59 57.87
N LEU A 382 166.18 138.04 57.47
CA LEU A 382 165.66 138.18 56.10
C LEU A 382 165.27 139.63 55.75
N MET A 383 164.87 140.43 56.74
CA MET A 383 164.55 141.85 56.56
C MET A 383 165.73 142.68 56.03
N LEU A 384 166.97 142.37 56.44
CA LEU A 384 168.16 143.16 56.08
C LEU A 384 168.70 142.86 54.66
N ASP A 385 168.49 141.65 54.16
CA ASP A 385 169.03 141.21 52.85
C ASP A 385 168.23 141.78 51.65
N MET A 386 167.01 142.31 51.86
CA MET A 386 166.13 142.78 50.77
C MET A 386 166.41 144.21 50.30
N GLU A 387 166.68 145.16 51.19
CA GLU A 387 166.82 146.59 50.83
C GLU A 387 168.08 146.87 49.98
N ILE A 388 169.12 146.04 50.11
CA ILE A 388 170.41 146.24 49.45
C ILE A 388 170.36 145.99 47.92
N ASN A 389 169.45 145.13 47.44
CA ASN A 389 169.45 144.69 46.04
C ASN A 389 168.72 145.63 45.05
N ALA A 390 168.02 146.65 45.52
CA ALA A 390 167.40 147.65 44.64
C ALA A 390 168.43 148.60 43.99
N TYR A 391 169.58 148.81 44.63
CA TYR A 391 170.60 149.81 44.27
C TYR A 391 171.36 149.61 42.92
N ARG A 392 170.98 148.66 42.05
CA ARG A 392 171.92 148.19 41.00
C ARG A 392 171.36 147.77 39.62
N LYS A 393 170.31 148.42 39.10
CA LYS A 393 169.88 148.19 37.69
C LYS A 393 169.52 149.44 36.87
N MET A 394 169.17 150.53 37.57
CA MET A 394 169.04 151.92 37.12
C MET A 394 169.14 152.75 38.42
N LEU A 395 169.78 153.92 38.50
CA LEU A 395 170.47 154.72 37.49
C LEU A 395 171.59 153.94 36.75
N GLU A 396 171.86 154.12 35.46
CA GLU A 396 172.07 155.36 34.67
C GLU A 396 173.41 156.02 35.06
N GLY A 397 174.42 155.86 34.21
CA GLY A 397 175.82 156.13 34.60
C GLY A 397 176.42 154.95 35.37
N GLU A 398 177.52 154.40 34.88
CA GLU A 398 178.88 154.80 35.30
C GLU A 398 179.31 154.20 36.66
N GLU A 399 178.48 154.26 37.70
CA GLU A 399 178.99 154.22 39.08
C GLU A 399 178.98 152.82 39.73
N GLN A 400 179.86 151.95 39.21
CA GLN A 400 180.89 151.26 40.02
C GLN A 400 180.48 150.21 41.14
N ARG A 401 180.63 148.88 40.87
CA ARG A 401 181.01 147.74 41.81
C ARG A 401 179.91 146.86 42.66
N LEU A 402 179.44 145.60 42.25
CA LEU A 402 179.10 144.23 43.00
C LEU A 402 177.58 143.48 43.44
N ASN A 403 176.65 142.52 42.76
CA ASN A 403 175.56 141.25 43.13
C ASN A 403 173.89 140.76 42.74
N LEU A 404 173.27 139.39 42.73
CA LEU A 404 171.82 138.46 42.98
C LEU A 404 170.39 137.80 42.15
N SER A 405 169.48 136.64 42.45
CA SER A 405 168.01 135.97 41.87
C SER A 405 167.05 134.50 42.23
N PRO A 406 165.67 134.03 41.85
CA PRO A 406 164.56 132.80 42.24
C PRO A 406 163.23 131.93 41.39
N SER A 407 162.26 130.86 41.78
CA SER A 407 160.91 130.06 41.09
C SER A 407 159.77 128.78 41.61
N PRO A 408 158.51 128.20 41.02
CA PRO A 408 157.24 127.16 41.47
C PRO A 408 156.12 126.05 40.62
N SER A 409 154.96 125.18 41.06
CA SER A 409 153.87 124.08 40.33
C SER A 409 152.42 123.17 40.87
N GLN A 410 151.35 122.37 40.18
CA GLN A 410 150.00 121.39 40.61
C GLN A 410 148.86 120.35 39.71
N HIS A 411 147.70 119.47 40.10
CA HIS A 411 146.61 118.39 39.36
C HIS A 411 145.12 117.51 39.86
N ALA A 412 144.08 116.69 39.13
CA ALA A 412 142.69 115.78 39.53
C ALA A 412 141.57 114.70 38.64
N PRO A 413 140.38 113.85 39.03
CA PRO A 413 139.38 112.63 38.37
C PRO A 413 137.70 112.04 38.59
N ILE A 414 136.96 110.86 38.02
CA ILE A 414 135.60 109.78 38.18
C ILE A 414 134.03 109.52 37.38
N SER A 415 132.84 108.60 37.26
CA SER A 415 131.84 107.22 37.54
C SER A 415 130.31 106.81 36.70
N ARG A 416 129.14 105.85 36.61
CA ARG A 416 128.21 104.42 36.84
C ARG A 416 126.57 104.11 36.22
N THR A 417 125.41 103.14 36.08
CA THR A 417 124.59 101.62 36.06
C THR A 417 122.83 101.35 35.85
N HIS A 418 121.69 100.35 35.64
CA HIS A 418 120.92 98.90 35.17
C HIS A 418 119.16 98.49 35.31
N VAL A 419 118.04 97.50 35.04
CA VAL A 419 117.23 96.14 34.33
C VAL A 419 115.51 95.59 34.46
N HIS A 420 114.65 94.53 33.81
CA HIS A 420 113.03 93.94 33.91
C HIS A 420 112.12 92.52 33.25
N ALA A 421 110.69 92.02 33.34
CA ALA A 421 109.74 90.67 32.82
C ALA A 421 107.98 90.26 32.72
N THR A 422 107.19 89.04 32.29
CA THR A 422 105.51 88.58 32.12
C THR A 422 104.63 87.06 31.78
N ARG A 423 103.15 86.65 31.66
CA ARG A 423 102.15 85.25 31.42
C ARG A 423 100.42 85.07 31.01
N LYS A 424 99.24 84.11 30.78
CA LYS A 424 98.42 82.61 30.55
C LYS A 424 96.69 82.24 30.15
N ALA A 425 95.91 81.00 29.79
CA ALA A 425 94.30 80.56 29.36
C ALA A 425 93.27 79.07 29.47
N TRP A 426 91.90 78.67 28.94
CA TRP A 426 90.78 77.35 28.97
C TRP A 426 89.19 77.11 28.15
N GLY A 427 88.01 76.18 27.90
CA GLY A 427 87.07 74.75 27.90
C GLY A 427 85.33 74.52 27.49
N LYS A 428 84.16 73.57 27.25
CA LYS A 428 83.31 72.10 26.94
C LYS A 428 81.56 71.92 26.58
N LYS A 429 80.37 70.99 26.30
CA LYS A 429 79.47 69.54 26.08
C LYS A 429 77.73 69.36 25.67
N ARG A 430 76.57 68.41 25.34
CA ARG A 430 75.72 66.99 24.90
C ARG A 430 74.00 66.94 24.45
N LYS A 431 72.78 66.07 24.15
CA LYS A 431 71.84 64.66 24.16
C LYS A 431 70.44 64.21 23.16
N HIS A 432 69.35 63.20 23.31
CA HIS A 432 68.17 62.41 22.38
C HIS A 432 66.67 61.57 22.79
N GLU A 433 65.64 60.85 21.98
CA GLU A 433 64.38 59.69 22.14
C GLU A 433 62.96 59.40 21.12
N GLY A 434 61.76 58.53 20.86
CA GLY A 434 60.63 57.27 21.10
C GLY A 434 59.20 56.93 20.10
N GLY A 435 57.99 56.06 19.85
CA GLY A 435 56.86 54.81 20.10
C GLY A 435 55.43 54.46 19.11
N THR A 436 54.19 53.61 18.91
CA THR A 436 53.09 52.34 19.18
C THR A 436 51.67 52.00 18.18
N GLY A 437 50.46 51.12 17.95
CA GLY A 437 49.35 49.85 18.20
C GLY A 437 47.89 49.53 17.24
N LEU A 438 46.66 48.67 17.07
CA LEU A 438 45.60 47.37 17.36
C LEU A 438 44.15 46.82 16.45
N SER A 439 43.11 45.77 16.64
CA SER A 439 41.78 45.15 15.76
C SER A 439 40.45 44.00 16.12
N PRO A 440 39.22 43.52 15.37
CA PRO A 440 37.78 42.66 15.66
C PRO A 440 36.81 41.43 14.79
N SER A 441 35.41 40.92 14.97
CA SER A 441 34.45 39.62 14.39
C SER A 441 32.70 39.32 14.21
N TYR A 442 31.89 38.07 14.00
CA TYR A 442 30.32 37.66 13.47
C TYR A 442 29.17 36.30 13.79
N LYS A 443 27.86 35.89 13.17
CA LYS A 443 26.53 34.85 13.46
C LYS A 443 25.40 33.95 12.43
N VAL A 444 24.38 32.90 12.71
CA VAL A 444 23.08 32.16 11.86
C VAL A 444 21.98 30.83 12.25
N SER A 445 20.70 30.34 11.67
CA SER A 445 19.65 29.02 11.91
C SER A 445 18.20 28.44 11.08
N GLN A 446 17.33 27.25 11.33
CA GLN A 446 15.91 26.53 10.78
C GLN A 446 14.96 25.54 11.77
N HIS A 447 13.66 25.03 11.51
CA HIS A 447 12.80 23.97 12.28
C HIS A 447 11.98 22.75 11.59
N SER A 448 11.68 21.59 12.28
CA SER A 448 10.82 20.41 11.84
C SER A 448 10.34 19.39 12.95
N SER A 449 9.35 18.49 12.71
CA SER A 449 9.03 17.32 13.62
C SER A 449 8.36 16.06 12.98
N ALA A 450 8.48 14.88 13.62
CA ALA A 450 7.89 13.60 13.18
C ALA A 450 7.44 12.69 14.35
N ARG A 451 6.53 11.74 14.08
CA ARG A 451 5.84 10.90 15.07
C ARG A 451 5.80 9.41 14.74
N GLY A 452 6.51 8.96 13.71
CA GLY A 452 6.60 7.56 13.28
C GLY A 452 7.77 7.31 12.33
N CYS A 453 7.84 6.10 11.75
CA CYS A 453 8.98 5.61 10.97
C CYS A 453 9.30 6.38 9.67
N VAL A 454 8.40 7.25 9.20
CA VAL A 454 8.57 8.03 7.96
C VAL A 454 8.46 9.51 8.27
N SER A 455 9.46 10.30 7.87
CA SER A 455 9.50 11.76 8.03
C SER A 455 9.46 12.49 6.70
N ILE A 456 9.19 13.79 6.76
CA ILE A 456 9.48 14.74 5.69
C ILE A 456 10.95 15.14 5.87
N ASP A 457 11.78 14.89 4.86
CA ASP A 457 13.24 15.06 4.87
C ASP A 457 13.65 16.45 4.38
N GLU A 458 13.09 16.87 3.24
CA GLU A 458 13.26 18.19 2.65
C GLU A 458 11.94 18.71 2.05
N VAL A 459 11.75 20.02 2.09
CA VAL A 459 10.69 20.75 1.38
C VAL A 459 11.37 21.87 0.60
N ASP A 460 11.26 21.86 -0.73
CA ASP A 460 11.88 22.87 -1.57
C ASP A 460 11.20 24.24 -1.43
N LEU A 461 11.99 25.30 -1.25
CA LEU A 461 11.50 26.66 -1.04
C LEU A 461 10.83 27.26 -2.29
N ASP A 462 11.30 26.85 -3.47
CA ASP A 462 10.70 27.21 -4.76
C ASP A 462 9.46 26.35 -5.10
N GLY A 463 9.13 25.35 -4.26
CA GLY A 463 7.94 24.52 -4.40
C GLY A 463 8.02 23.47 -5.51
N ASN A 464 9.21 23.08 -5.95
CA ASN A 464 9.41 22.08 -7.00
C ASN A 464 9.17 20.65 -6.49
N PHE A 465 9.57 20.32 -5.27
CA PHE A 465 9.41 18.97 -4.68
C PHE A 465 9.19 18.96 -3.16
N VAL A 466 8.69 17.83 -2.67
CA VAL A 466 8.70 17.42 -1.25
C VAL A 466 9.36 16.05 -1.17
N ARG A 467 10.34 15.86 -0.27
CA ARG A 467 11.00 14.57 -0.06
C ARG A 467 10.54 13.92 1.24
N LEU A 468 10.16 12.65 1.16
CA LEU A 468 9.88 11.77 2.29
C LEU A 468 11.06 10.80 2.50
N LYS A 469 11.24 10.32 3.73
CA LYS A 469 12.30 9.37 4.08
C LYS A 469 11.81 8.34 5.09
N ASN A 470 12.13 7.08 4.84
CA ASN A 470 12.00 6.03 5.84
C ASN A 470 13.21 6.06 6.77
N ASN A 471 13.00 6.35 8.05
CA ASN A 471 14.02 6.38 9.09
C ASN A 471 14.07 5.08 9.91
N SER A 472 13.44 4.01 9.43
CA SER A 472 13.48 2.68 10.06
C SER A 472 14.21 1.66 9.21
N ASP A 473 14.75 0.64 9.87
CA ASP A 473 15.47 -0.49 9.26
C ASP A 473 14.55 -1.51 8.56
N MET A 474 13.26 -1.19 8.41
CA MET A 474 12.23 -2.03 7.82
C MET A 474 11.47 -1.29 6.71
N ASP A 475 11.06 -2.02 5.68
CA ASP A 475 10.28 -1.48 4.57
C ASP A 475 8.88 -1.02 5.03
N GLN A 476 8.50 0.21 4.67
CA GLN A 476 7.26 0.86 5.11
C GLN A 476 6.22 0.92 3.99
N PRO A 477 5.04 0.26 4.14
CA PRO A 477 3.96 0.33 3.16
C PRO A 477 3.22 1.67 3.26
N ILE A 478 3.77 2.70 2.62
CA ILE A 478 3.18 4.05 2.53
C ILE A 478 2.13 4.18 1.42
N GLY A 479 1.74 3.08 0.78
CA GLY A 479 0.70 3.06 -0.25
C GLY A 479 -0.62 3.61 0.28
N GLY A 480 -1.20 4.57 -0.43
CA GLY A 480 -2.43 5.25 -0.03
C GLY A 480 -2.28 6.31 1.08
N TRP A 481 -1.09 6.52 1.63
CA TRP A 481 -0.81 7.68 2.52
C TRP A 481 -0.94 8.99 1.74
N THR A 482 -1.11 10.10 2.45
CA THR A 482 -1.43 11.39 1.86
C THR A 482 -0.45 12.48 2.34
N VAL A 483 0.18 13.18 1.39
CA VAL A 483 0.93 14.41 1.66
C VAL A 483 0.02 15.60 1.44
N ARG A 484 -0.13 16.43 2.47
CA ARG A 484 -0.98 17.62 2.49
C ARG A 484 -0.16 18.86 2.83
N ARG A 485 -0.08 19.79 1.89
CA ARG A 485 0.52 21.12 2.05
C ARG A 485 -0.59 22.13 2.29
N SER A 486 -0.58 22.77 3.46
CA SER A 486 -1.51 23.82 3.86
C SER A 486 -0.78 25.16 4.07
N GLN A 487 -1.48 26.27 3.80
CA GLN A 487 -0.95 27.63 3.96
C GLN A 487 -2.08 28.55 4.46
N PRO A 488 -1.81 29.53 5.34
CA PRO A 488 -2.81 30.49 5.79
C PRO A 488 -3.53 31.16 4.61
N GLY A 489 -4.85 31.03 4.54
CA GLY A 489 -5.70 31.67 3.52
C GLY A 489 -5.71 31.03 2.12
N GLY A 490 -5.02 29.91 1.90
CA GLY A 490 -5.02 29.18 0.62
C GLY A 490 -5.71 27.81 0.67
N PRO A 491 -6.08 27.22 -0.48
CA PRO A 491 -6.56 25.84 -0.55
C PRO A 491 -5.42 24.83 -0.31
N ASP A 492 -5.72 23.75 0.42
CA ASP A 492 -4.77 22.65 0.66
C ASP A 492 -4.40 21.93 -0.64
N ILE A 493 -3.11 21.67 -0.86
CA ILE A 493 -2.61 20.82 -1.95
C ILE A 493 -2.43 19.41 -1.39
N ILE A 494 -3.12 18.44 -1.99
CA ILE A 494 -3.24 17.06 -1.49
C ILE A 494 -2.73 16.08 -2.55
N PHE A 495 -1.70 15.29 -2.22
CA PHE A 495 -1.18 14.20 -3.04
C PHE A 495 -1.37 12.86 -2.32
N LYS A 496 -2.05 11.90 -2.96
CA LYS A 496 -2.20 10.53 -2.45
C LYS A 496 -1.20 9.60 -3.13
N ILE A 497 -0.39 8.92 -2.33
CA ILE A 497 0.61 7.96 -2.81
C ILE A 497 -0.10 6.73 -3.42
N PRO A 498 0.35 6.17 -4.57
CA PRO A 498 -0.25 4.98 -5.17
C PRO A 498 -0.37 3.82 -4.18
N SER A 499 -1.50 3.10 -4.19
CA SER A 499 -1.85 2.11 -3.16
C SER A 499 -0.94 0.88 -3.07
N SER A 500 -0.10 0.64 -4.07
CA SER A 500 0.89 -0.46 -4.11
C SER A 500 2.32 -0.02 -3.78
N TYR A 501 2.53 1.22 -3.31
CA TYR A 501 3.88 1.74 -3.04
C TYR A 501 4.41 1.30 -1.66
N VAL A 502 5.64 0.80 -1.63
CA VAL A 502 6.40 0.48 -0.42
C VAL A 502 7.72 1.26 -0.48
N LEU A 503 8.09 1.92 0.62
CA LEU A 503 9.34 2.67 0.74
C LEU A 503 10.34 1.83 1.55
N ALA A 504 11.44 1.42 0.93
CA ALA A 504 12.38 0.49 1.56
C ALA A 504 13.10 1.11 2.78
N ALA A 505 13.70 0.26 3.62
CA ALA A 505 14.52 0.68 4.76
C ALA A 505 15.55 1.76 4.36
N GLY A 506 15.61 2.87 5.10
CA GLY A 506 16.50 4.01 4.82
C GLY A 506 16.23 4.80 3.52
N GLN A 507 15.27 4.39 2.70
CA GLN A 507 15.04 4.97 1.36
C GLN A 507 14.33 6.32 1.41
N THR A 508 14.66 7.21 0.47
CA THR A 508 13.94 8.45 0.20
C THR A 508 13.02 8.34 -1.01
N LEU A 509 11.90 9.07 -0.96
CA LEU A 509 10.93 9.24 -2.04
C LEU A 509 10.79 10.74 -2.33
N THR A 510 11.06 11.17 -3.56
CA THR A 510 10.87 12.57 -3.98
C THR A 510 9.57 12.73 -4.75
N ILE A 511 8.69 13.62 -4.29
CA ILE A 511 7.41 13.92 -4.93
C ILE A 511 7.53 15.26 -5.65
N TRP A 512 7.92 15.18 -6.91
CA TRP A 512 8.07 16.31 -7.83
C TRP A 512 6.71 16.90 -8.21
N SER A 513 6.68 18.20 -8.45
CA SER A 513 5.55 18.87 -9.10
C SER A 513 5.69 18.82 -10.63
N ALA A 514 4.58 18.81 -11.36
CA ALA A 514 4.60 18.72 -12.84
C ALA A 514 5.25 19.92 -13.56
N GLY A 515 5.63 20.99 -12.85
CA GLY A 515 6.41 22.12 -13.35
C GLY A 515 7.93 21.91 -13.27
N ALA A 516 8.41 21.03 -12.38
CA ALA A 516 9.82 20.72 -12.23
C ALA A 516 10.31 19.90 -13.43
N ARG A 517 11.13 20.53 -14.30
CA ARG A 517 11.64 19.92 -15.54
C ARG A 517 12.84 19.00 -15.29
N VAL A 518 12.63 17.96 -14.48
CA VAL A 518 13.66 17.01 -14.05
C VAL A 518 13.45 15.64 -14.72
N GLU A 519 14.54 14.99 -15.09
CA GLU A 519 14.55 13.65 -15.68
C GLU A 519 14.27 12.58 -14.61
N GLN A 520 13.19 11.82 -14.80
CA GLN A 520 12.58 10.99 -13.76
C GLN A 520 13.27 9.64 -13.58
N LYS A 521 13.46 9.19 -12.34
CA LYS A 521 13.97 7.87 -11.98
C LYS A 521 12.97 7.10 -11.10
N PRO A 522 11.95 6.46 -11.70
CA PRO A 522 11.17 5.43 -11.02
C PRO A 522 12.12 4.29 -10.57
N PRO A 523 11.95 3.72 -9.36
CA PRO A 523 10.81 3.89 -8.45
C PRO A 523 10.91 5.07 -7.46
N THR A 524 12.06 5.73 -7.31
CA THR A 524 12.32 6.75 -6.27
C THR A 524 11.62 8.09 -6.45
N ASP A 525 11.10 8.37 -7.64
CA ASP A 525 10.40 9.61 -7.98
C ASP A 525 8.90 9.38 -8.24
N LEU A 526 8.06 10.26 -7.67
CA LEU A 526 6.64 10.40 -8.00
C LEU A 526 6.33 11.83 -8.48
N VAL A 527 5.25 12.00 -9.23
CA VAL A 527 4.87 13.31 -9.83
C VAL A 527 3.43 13.71 -9.48
N LEU A 528 3.29 14.85 -8.80
CA LEU A 528 2.03 15.58 -8.63
C LEU A 528 1.61 16.16 -9.99
N ARG A 529 0.65 15.48 -10.66
CA ARG A 529 0.18 15.83 -12.01
C ARG A 529 -0.60 17.15 -12.09
N SER A 530 -1.25 17.54 -11.00
CA SER A 530 -1.95 18.82 -10.83
C SER A 530 -2.15 19.09 -9.34
N PRO A 531 -1.94 20.32 -8.81
CA PRO A 531 -1.46 21.52 -9.51
C PRO A 531 -0.01 21.38 -10.01
N LYS A 532 0.45 22.37 -10.80
CA LYS A 532 1.77 22.31 -11.47
C LYS A 532 2.97 22.59 -10.54
N THR A 533 2.77 23.16 -9.37
CA THR A 533 3.81 23.42 -8.35
C THR A 533 3.22 23.14 -6.96
N TRP A 534 4.07 22.92 -5.95
CA TRP A 534 3.64 22.86 -4.54
C TRP A 534 3.35 24.26 -3.95
N GLY A 535 3.56 25.32 -4.74
CA GLY A 535 3.39 26.73 -4.35
C GLY A 535 4.60 27.27 -3.59
N ALA A 536 4.92 28.55 -3.83
CA ALA A 536 6.06 29.23 -3.19
C ALA A 536 5.97 29.19 -1.66
N VAL A 537 7.13 29.09 -0.99
CA VAL A 537 7.21 28.80 0.44
C VAL A 537 7.47 30.06 1.26
N SER A 538 6.39 30.76 1.61
CA SER A 538 6.34 31.68 2.74
C SER A 538 5.23 31.25 3.71
N ASP A 539 5.63 30.92 4.94
CA ASP A 539 4.77 30.41 6.03
C ASP A 539 3.89 29.21 5.61
N VAL A 540 4.56 28.10 5.27
CA VAL A 540 3.91 26.86 4.80
C VAL A 540 4.02 25.75 5.84
N ARG A 541 2.93 24.99 6.00
CA ARG A 541 2.87 23.74 6.77
C ARG A 541 2.74 22.56 5.80
N VAL A 542 3.71 21.64 5.81
CA VAL A 542 3.61 20.36 5.10
C VAL A 542 3.36 19.27 6.13
N SER A 543 2.34 18.43 5.88
CA SER A 543 1.90 17.35 6.76
C SER A 543 1.81 16.03 6.00
N LEU A 544 2.32 14.95 6.59
CA LEU A 544 2.16 13.57 6.11
C LEU A 544 1.06 12.90 6.94
N LEU A 545 0.10 12.25 6.28
CA LEU A 545 -1.01 11.56 6.92
C LEU A 545 -1.04 10.08 6.52
N ASN A 546 -1.27 9.21 7.51
CA ASN A 546 -1.42 7.77 7.29
C ASN A 546 -2.79 7.39 6.68
N LEU A 547 -3.03 6.09 6.49
CA LEU A 547 -4.30 5.56 5.98
C LEU A 547 -5.53 5.88 6.86
N TYR A 548 -5.32 6.19 8.14
CA TYR A 548 -6.35 6.55 9.11
C TYR A 548 -6.56 8.08 9.23
N SER A 549 -5.87 8.88 8.39
CA SER A 549 -5.86 10.35 8.41
C SER A 549 -5.22 10.97 9.67
N GLU A 550 -4.35 10.24 10.36
CA GLU A 550 -3.54 10.75 11.48
C GLU A 550 -2.23 11.38 10.95
N GLU A 551 -1.82 12.52 11.51
CA GLU A 551 -0.60 13.23 11.10
C GLU A 551 0.67 12.56 11.66
N THR A 552 1.45 11.92 10.80
CA THR A 552 2.67 11.16 11.15
C THR A 552 3.96 11.99 11.08
N ALA A 553 3.99 13.06 10.27
CA ALA A 553 5.09 14.03 10.25
C ALA A 553 4.61 15.43 9.83
N VAL A 554 5.30 16.47 10.31
CA VAL A 554 4.98 17.87 9.98
C VAL A 554 6.21 18.78 9.95
N VAL A 555 6.30 19.62 8.92
CA VAL A 555 7.32 20.67 8.77
C VAL A 555 6.63 22.03 8.70
N ARG A 556 7.24 23.05 9.33
CA ARG A 556 6.83 24.46 9.28
C ARG A 556 8.03 25.32 8.89
N LEU A 557 7.87 26.15 7.86
CA LEU A 557 8.94 27.03 7.38
C LEU A 557 8.51 28.49 7.55
N GLN A 558 9.05 29.13 8.59
CA GLN A 558 8.73 30.49 8.98
C GLN A 558 9.96 31.39 8.80
N GLY A 559 9.85 32.39 7.92
CA GLY A 559 10.85 33.46 7.81
C GLY A 559 10.62 34.54 8.86
N ARG A 560 11.67 34.92 9.60
CA ARG A 560 11.71 36.15 10.41
C ARG A 560 12.83 37.06 9.92
N ALA A 561 12.57 38.36 9.93
CA ALA A 561 13.61 39.37 9.90
C ALA A 561 14.14 39.60 11.34
N ASP A 562 15.38 40.09 11.46
CA ASP A 562 15.97 40.46 12.75
C ASP A 562 15.20 41.61 13.44
N GLY A 563 15.17 41.58 14.77
CA GLY A 563 14.62 42.61 15.65
C GLY A 563 14.72 42.16 17.11
N ASP A 564 15.33 43.00 17.95
CA ASP A 564 15.62 42.79 19.38
C ASP A 564 14.35 42.41 20.21
N SER A 565 14.44 41.80 21.40
CA SER A 565 15.45 42.01 22.45
C SER A 565 15.72 40.82 23.38
N GLU A 566 16.73 41.00 24.22
CA GLU A 566 17.04 40.19 25.42
C GLU A 566 15.95 40.32 26.50
N GLU A 567 15.84 39.33 27.39
CA GLU A 567 16.03 39.48 28.85
C GLU A 567 16.08 38.09 29.53
N ASP A 568 16.77 38.00 30.67
CA ASP A 568 17.01 36.76 31.44
C ASP A 568 15.79 36.35 32.31
N LEU A 569 15.84 35.14 32.90
CA LEU A 569 15.75 34.92 34.36
C LEU A 569 15.83 33.44 34.76
N ASP A 570 16.59 33.14 35.82
CA ASP A 570 16.59 31.88 36.56
C ASP A 570 15.42 31.81 37.57
N GLU A 571 14.92 30.61 37.87
CA GLU A 571 15.01 30.00 39.22
C GLU A 571 14.27 28.65 39.33
N GLU A 572 14.59 27.88 40.37
CA GLU A 572 13.96 26.58 40.70
C GLU A 572 12.60 26.72 41.39
N SER A 573 11.75 25.69 41.29
CA SER A 573 11.14 25.13 42.50
C SER A 573 10.66 23.69 42.32
N SER A 574 10.76 22.89 43.37
CA SER A 574 10.35 21.48 43.41
C SER A 574 9.35 21.25 44.54
N VAL A 575 8.25 20.55 44.24
CA VAL A 575 7.45 19.84 45.25
C VAL A 575 7.01 18.50 44.66
N GLY A 576 7.44 17.41 45.28
CA GLY A 576 6.95 16.05 45.00
C GLY A 576 6.19 15.47 46.19
N SER A 577 5.60 14.28 46.02
CA SER A 577 5.17 13.41 47.13
C SER A 577 4.92 11.97 46.67
N GLU A 578 5.69 11.04 47.21
CA GLU A 578 5.17 9.69 47.52
C GLU A 578 4.22 9.80 48.75
N ILE A 579 3.41 8.83 49.18
CA ILE A 579 3.80 7.57 49.82
C ILE A 579 2.56 6.64 49.96
N HIS A 580 2.69 5.40 49.45
CA HIS A 580 2.17 4.11 49.96
C HIS A 580 0.69 3.83 50.36
N LEU A 581 0.27 2.61 49.96
CA LEU A 581 -0.50 1.59 50.71
C LEU A 581 -2.06 1.60 50.82
N ARG A 582 -2.66 0.71 49.99
CA ARG A 582 -3.37 -0.54 50.39
C ARG A 582 -4.90 -0.55 50.65
N ARG A 583 -5.56 -1.45 49.89
CA ARG A 583 -6.55 -2.50 50.29
C ARG A 583 -8.02 -2.33 49.85
N GLN A 584 -8.49 -3.34 49.07
CA GLN A 584 -9.87 -3.86 48.90
C GLN A 584 -11.01 -2.89 48.46
N GLY A 585 -11.96 -3.32 47.62
CA GLY A 585 -12.10 -4.60 46.92
C GLY A 585 -13.51 -4.83 46.37
N TYR A 586 -13.76 -6.04 45.85
CA TYR A 586 -15.04 -6.59 45.36
C TYR A 586 -15.66 -5.98 44.08
N ALA A 587 -15.98 -6.91 43.16
CA ALA A 587 -17.08 -6.85 42.19
C ALA A 587 -18.16 -7.87 42.66
N PRO A 588 -19.15 -8.35 41.86
CA PRO A 588 -19.67 -7.89 40.56
C PRO A 588 -21.22 -7.82 40.46
N SER A 589 -21.74 -7.21 39.40
CA SER A 589 -23.01 -7.55 38.71
C SER A 589 -23.05 -6.75 37.38
N GLN A 590 -23.42 -7.24 36.19
CA GLN A 590 -24.38 -8.24 35.70
C GLN A 590 -25.74 -7.61 35.27
N GLU A 591 -26.01 -7.76 33.96
CA GLU A 591 -27.29 -7.73 33.22
C GLU A 591 -28.40 -6.73 33.60
N ALA A 592 -28.69 -5.79 32.69
CA ALA A 592 -30.07 -5.36 32.39
C ALA A 592 -30.19 -4.66 31.02
N SER A 593 -30.98 -5.23 30.11
CA SER A 593 -31.91 -4.48 29.25
C SER A 593 -32.96 -5.45 28.69
N CYS A 594 -34.23 -5.10 28.76
CA CYS A 594 -35.35 -5.99 28.43
C CYS A 594 -36.59 -5.19 28.02
N ALA A 595 -37.50 -5.84 27.28
CA ALA A 595 -38.80 -5.31 26.84
C ALA A 595 -38.69 -4.19 25.77
N VAL A 596 -39.75 -3.82 25.03
CA VAL A 596 -41.20 -3.92 25.31
C VAL A 596 -42.02 -4.29 24.06
N MET A 597 -43.00 -5.18 24.29
CA MET A 597 -44.18 -5.56 23.45
C MET A 597 -43.93 -6.06 22.02
#